data_AF-A0A9D7MXZ6-F1
#
_entry.id   AF-A0A9D7MXZ6-F1
#
_cell.length_a   1.000
_cell.length_b   1.000
_cell.length_c   1.000
_cell.angle_alpha   90.00
_cell.angle_beta   90.00
_cell.angle_gamma   90.00
#
_symmetry.space_group_name_H-M   'P 1'
#
loop_
_entity.id
_entity.type
_entity.pdbx_description
1 polymer ?
#
loop_
_entity_poly.entity_id
_entity_poly.type
_entity_poly.pdbx_seq_one_letter_code
_entity_poly.pdbx_strand_id
1 'polypeptide(L)'
;MKDNRYSLRALALMLGYPDAALRAKLPQLIEAIDAEAAVPAARRQELKAFAAELMRLEAMDVEARYVETFDRGRATSLHLFEHVHGDSRDRGPAMVDLAQTYEKAGLHMGPNELPDHLCVVLEFASTQPSKLAAEFLGEMEHILTSIFSALLKRESPYAALIAAVLELAGQKVQAVPVVADESVDDAWAEPAVFDGCSTKGQGKPGDPQPIHFVRKANAQQGASV
;
A
#
# COMPACT_ATOMS: atom_id res chain seq x y z
N MET A 1 25.35 2.09 -3.23
CA MET A 1 24.03 2.70 -2.94
C MET A 1 24.23 3.67 -1.78
N LYS A 2 23.62 4.86 -1.81
CA LYS A 2 23.71 5.82 -0.70
C LYS A 2 22.87 5.32 0.49
N ASP A 3 23.20 5.77 1.70
CA ASP A 3 22.28 5.63 2.83
C ASP A 3 20.98 6.36 2.49
N ASN A 4 19.85 5.72 2.80
CA ASN A 4 18.51 6.15 2.45
C ASN A 4 17.53 6.03 3.62
N ARG A 5 18.04 5.75 4.82
CA ARG A 5 17.23 5.53 6.03
C ARG A 5 16.34 6.73 6.34
N TYR A 6 16.90 7.93 6.40
CA TYR A 6 16.14 9.13 6.74
C TYR A 6 15.19 9.54 5.62
N SER A 7 15.56 9.31 4.36
CA SER A 7 14.70 9.54 3.21
C SER A 7 13.47 8.64 3.26
N LEU A 8 13.66 7.34 3.52
CA LEU A 8 12.55 6.38 3.68
C LEU A 8 11.64 6.75 4.85
N ARG A 9 12.22 7.13 5.99
CA ARG A 9 11.43 7.52 7.17
C ARG A 9 10.71 8.86 6.98
N ALA A 10 11.31 9.80 6.25
CA ALA A 10 10.66 11.06 5.88
C ALA A 10 9.49 10.81 4.91
N LEU A 11 9.67 9.96 3.90
CA LEU A 11 8.59 9.58 2.98
C LEU A 11 7.46 8.85 3.71
N ALA A 12 7.76 7.95 4.65
CA ALA A 12 6.77 7.29 5.49
C ALA A 12 5.90 8.30 6.26
N LEU A 13 6.54 9.31 6.85
CA LEU A 13 5.83 10.38 7.56
C LEU A 13 5.03 11.25 6.59
N MET A 14 5.60 11.67 5.46
CA MET A 14 4.92 12.53 4.48
C MET A 14 3.72 11.87 3.79
N LEU A 15 3.69 10.53 3.73
CA LEU A 15 2.55 9.74 3.27
C LEU A 15 1.50 9.50 4.34
N GLY A 16 1.78 9.82 5.60
CA GLY A 16 0.80 9.73 6.69
C GLY A 16 -0.25 10.83 6.64
N TYR A 17 -1.27 10.71 7.50
CA TYR A 17 -2.33 11.70 7.61
C TYR A 17 -1.76 13.10 7.94
N PRO A 18 -2.06 14.14 7.14
CA PRO A 18 -1.39 15.44 7.19
C PRO A 18 -1.97 16.34 8.27
N ASP A 19 -1.97 15.88 9.52
CA ASP A 19 -2.38 16.67 10.67
C ASP A 19 -1.43 17.85 10.94
N ALA A 20 -1.76 18.66 11.95
CA ALA A 20 -0.94 19.80 12.34
C ALA A 20 0.49 19.40 12.75
N ALA A 21 0.68 18.22 13.35
CA ALA A 21 1.98 17.75 13.81
C ALA A 21 2.88 17.33 12.63
N LEU A 22 2.34 16.65 11.62
CA LEU A 22 3.04 16.32 10.39
C LEU A 22 3.38 17.58 9.61
N ARG A 23 2.40 18.48 9.40
CA ARG A 23 2.63 19.74 8.65
C ARG A 23 3.73 20.60 9.28
N ALA A 24 3.79 20.66 10.62
CA ALA A 24 4.86 21.38 11.32
C ALA A 24 6.27 20.78 11.13
N LYS A 25 6.36 19.48 10.81
CA LYS A 25 7.63 18.78 10.59
C LYS A 25 8.12 18.80 9.14
N LEU A 26 7.27 19.15 8.18
CA LEU A 26 7.59 19.12 6.74
C LEU A 26 8.95 19.76 6.39
N PRO A 27 9.33 20.94 6.92
CA PRO A 27 10.65 21.53 6.63
C PRO A 27 11.82 20.62 7.04
N GLN A 28 11.73 19.97 8.21
CA GLN A 28 12.77 19.07 8.72
C GLN A 28 12.83 17.76 7.92
N LEU A 29 11.69 17.26 7.47
CA LEU A 29 11.62 16.06 6.63
C LEU A 29 12.29 16.29 5.27
N ILE A 30 12.04 17.46 4.66
CA ILE A 30 12.71 17.87 3.42
C ILE A 30 14.22 18.04 3.61
N GLU A 31 14.64 18.66 4.70
CA GLU A 31 16.07 18.81 5.03
C GLU A 31 16.76 17.45 5.15
N ALA A 32 16.12 16.47 5.81
CA ALA A 32 16.64 15.12 5.94
C ALA A 32 16.80 14.41 4.58
N ILE A 33 15.81 14.54 3.69
CA ILE A 33 15.87 13.99 2.31
C ILE A 33 16.99 14.67 1.51
N ASP A 34 17.16 15.98 1.65
CA ASP A 34 18.21 16.74 0.98
C ASP A 34 19.61 16.36 1.47
N ALA A 35 19.77 16.16 2.77
CA ALA A 35 21.04 15.82 3.40
C ALA A 35 21.56 14.44 2.97
N GLU A 36 20.68 13.43 2.94
CA GLU A 36 21.07 12.10 2.42
C GLU A 36 21.31 12.11 0.91
N ALA A 37 20.57 12.94 0.17
CA ALA A 37 20.64 13.04 -1.28
C ALA A 37 20.55 11.67 -1.99
N ALA A 38 19.83 10.71 -1.38
CA ALA A 38 19.52 9.40 -1.95
C ALA A 38 18.47 9.52 -3.06
N VAL A 39 17.51 10.42 -2.87
CA VAL A 39 16.48 10.77 -3.85
C VAL A 39 17.07 11.69 -4.94
N PRO A 40 16.82 11.43 -6.24
CA PRO A 40 17.24 12.29 -7.35
C PRO A 40 16.88 13.77 -7.17
N ALA A 41 17.73 14.66 -7.67
CA ALA A 41 17.57 16.11 -7.47
C ALA A 41 16.25 16.65 -8.02
N ALA A 42 15.79 16.16 -9.18
CA ALA A 42 14.51 16.55 -9.75
C ALA A 42 13.35 16.19 -8.81
N ARG A 43 13.35 14.95 -8.29
CA ARG A 43 12.34 14.49 -7.35
C ARG A 43 12.34 15.27 -6.04
N ARG A 44 13.53 15.60 -5.51
CA ARG A 44 13.63 16.44 -4.30
C ARG A 44 13.00 17.83 -4.48
N GLN A 45 13.01 18.40 -5.70
CA GLN A 45 12.31 19.66 -5.97
C GLN A 45 10.79 19.48 -5.96
N GLU A 46 10.28 18.38 -6.50
CA GLU A 46 8.84 18.09 -6.43
C GLU A 46 8.38 17.85 -4.99
N LEU A 47 9.17 17.14 -4.18
CA LEU A 47 8.88 16.94 -2.75
C LEU A 47 8.85 18.27 -1.98
N LYS A 48 9.75 19.22 -2.32
CA LYS A 48 9.72 20.58 -1.77
C LYS A 48 8.46 21.34 -2.16
N ALA A 49 8.04 21.25 -3.42
CA ALA A 49 6.83 21.87 -3.91
C ALA A 49 5.59 21.31 -3.19
N PHE A 50 5.51 19.97 -3.04
CA PHE A 50 4.49 19.29 -2.25
C PHE A 50 4.45 19.81 -0.80
N ALA A 51 5.59 19.84 -0.12
CA ALA A 51 5.67 20.31 1.26
C ALA A 51 5.23 21.79 1.40
N ALA A 52 5.68 22.65 0.48
CA ALA A 52 5.30 24.06 0.46
C ALA A 52 3.79 24.25 0.22
N GLU A 53 3.19 23.43 -0.63
CA GLU A 53 1.74 23.46 -0.88
C GLU A 53 0.96 23.09 0.39
N LEU A 54 1.30 21.98 1.04
CA LEU A 54 0.64 21.52 2.27
C LEU A 54 0.75 22.53 3.41
N MET A 55 1.84 23.29 3.48
CA MET A 55 2.02 24.34 4.49
C MET A 55 1.24 25.62 4.18
N ARG A 56 0.81 25.83 2.93
CA ARG A 56 0.11 27.05 2.48
C ARG A 56 -1.42 26.91 2.55
N LEU A 57 -1.92 25.71 2.35
CA LEU A 57 -3.35 25.42 2.34
C LEU A 57 -3.93 25.42 3.75
N GLU A 58 -5.24 25.68 3.85
CA GLU A 58 -5.97 25.55 5.11
C GLU A 58 -5.96 24.10 5.60
N ALA A 59 -5.86 23.91 6.91
CA ALA A 59 -5.73 22.59 7.53
C ALA A 59 -6.81 21.60 7.06
N MET A 60 -8.07 22.06 7.06
CA MET A 60 -9.21 21.25 6.66
C MET A 60 -9.16 20.85 5.18
N ASP A 61 -8.66 21.73 4.29
CA ASP A 61 -8.52 21.43 2.86
C ASP A 61 -7.44 20.36 2.62
N VAL A 62 -6.33 20.44 3.35
CA VAL A 62 -5.23 19.47 3.27
C VAL A 62 -5.69 18.09 3.74
N GLU A 63 -6.37 18.05 4.89
CA GLU A 63 -6.90 16.83 5.50
C GLU A 63 -8.01 16.21 4.64
N ALA A 64 -8.93 17.00 4.12
CA ALA A 64 -9.98 16.54 3.21
C ALA A 64 -9.39 15.98 1.91
N ARG A 65 -8.39 16.65 1.33
CA ARG A 65 -7.70 16.17 0.12
C ARG A 65 -7.01 14.84 0.35
N TYR A 66 -6.42 14.61 1.52
CA TYR A 66 -5.81 13.33 1.86
C TYR A 66 -6.84 12.19 1.85
N VAL A 67 -7.95 12.38 2.55
CA VAL A 67 -9.04 11.39 2.61
C VAL A 67 -9.62 11.12 1.21
N GLU A 68 -9.86 12.18 0.42
CA GLU A 68 -10.30 12.05 -0.97
C GLU A 68 -9.28 11.28 -1.84
N THR A 69 -7.99 11.45 -1.56
CA THR A 69 -6.93 10.80 -2.33
C THR A 69 -6.78 9.33 -1.96
N PHE A 70 -6.74 8.98 -0.68
CA PHE A 70 -6.30 7.64 -0.24
C PHE A 70 -7.42 6.76 0.29
N ASP A 71 -8.51 7.34 0.81
CA ASP A 71 -9.55 6.59 1.50
C ASP A 71 -10.81 6.38 0.62
N ARG A 72 -10.84 7.01 -0.57
CA ARG A 72 -11.93 6.88 -1.54
C ARG A 72 -11.56 5.97 -2.71
N GLY A 73 -11.72 4.67 -2.47
CA GLY A 73 -11.54 3.62 -3.47
C GLY A 73 -10.17 2.95 -3.38
N ARG A 74 -9.96 1.93 -4.21
CA ARG A 74 -8.80 1.05 -4.13
C ARG A 74 -7.63 1.56 -4.97
N ALA A 75 -7.88 2.26 -6.07
CA ALA A 75 -6.87 2.63 -7.07
C ALA A 75 -5.67 3.41 -6.50
N THR A 76 -5.87 4.15 -5.41
CA THR A 76 -4.84 4.94 -4.75
C THR A 76 -4.61 4.54 -3.29
N SER A 77 -5.33 3.55 -2.77
CA SER A 77 -5.21 3.09 -1.37
C SER A 77 -3.75 2.77 -1.01
N LEU A 78 -3.34 3.15 0.20
CA LEU A 78 -2.00 2.85 0.72
C LEU A 78 -1.90 1.44 1.35
N HIS A 79 -3.00 0.69 1.41
CA HIS A 79 -3.00 -0.72 1.79
C HIS A 79 -2.61 -1.59 0.60
N LEU A 80 -1.34 -1.99 0.54
CA LEU A 80 -0.76 -2.60 -0.67
C LEU A 80 -1.48 -3.88 -1.11
N PHE A 81 -1.97 -4.70 -0.16
CA PHE A 81 -2.61 -5.96 -0.51
C PHE A 81 -4.02 -5.82 -1.05
N GLU A 82 -4.67 -4.66 -0.89
CA GLU A 82 -5.96 -4.38 -1.54
C GLU A 82 -5.84 -4.38 -3.07
N HIS A 83 -4.69 -3.97 -3.60
CA HIS A 83 -4.41 -3.94 -5.05
C HIS A 83 -4.19 -5.32 -5.65
N VAL A 84 -3.74 -6.29 -4.85
CA VAL A 84 -3.40 -7.65 -5.31
C VAL A 84 -4.54 -8.62 -5.04
N HIS A 85 -5.11 -8.56 -3.84
CA HIS A 85 -6.06 -9.56 -3.34
C HIS A 85 -7.49 -9.01 -3.24
N GLY A 86 -7.69 -7.68 -3.20
CA GLY A 86 -9.00 -7.09 -2.88
C GLY A 86 -9.58 -7.70 -1.60
N ASP A 87 -10.84 -8.17 -1.69
CA ASP A 87 -11.52 -8.88 -0.59
C ASP A 87 -11.24 -10.40 -0.55
N SER A 88 -10.22 -10.88 -1.28
CA SER A 88 -9.86 -12.30 -1.28
C SER A 88 -9.43 -12.78 0.10
N ARG A 89 -9.74 -14.04 0.39
CA ARG A 89 -9.26 -14.76 1.58
C ARG A 89 -7.73 -14.88 1.63
N ASP A 90 -7.06 -14.69 0.50
CA ASP A 90 -5.60 -14.72 0.38
C ASP A 90 -4.92 -13.52 1.07
N ARG A 91 -5.66 -12.43 1.35
CA ARG A 91 -5.12 -11.25 2.05
C ARG A 91 -4.63 -11.58 3.46
N GLY A 92 -5.37 -12.41 4.20
CA GLY A 92 -5.04 -12.77 5.58
C GLY A 92 -3.66 -13.44 5.72
N PRO A 93 -3.40 -14.54 4.99
CA PRO A 93 -2.08 -15.16 4.95
C PRO A 93 -0.95 -14.20 4.55
N ALA A 94 -1.16 -13.36 3.53
CA ALA A 94 -0.14 -12.38 3.13
C ALA A 94 0.19 -11.38 4.25
N MET A 95 -0.80 -10.90 5.01
CA MET A 95 -0.58 -10.04 6.17
C MET A 95 0.22 -10.74 7.27
N VAL A 96 -0.04 -12.02 7.51
CA VAL A 96 0.72 -12.82 8.49
C VAL A 96 2.18 -12.98 8.05
N ASP A 97 2.43 -13.30 6.78
CA ASP A 97 3.78 -13.48 6.24
C ASP A 97 4.59 -12.18 6.30
N LEU A 98 3.96 -11.04 6.01
CA LEU A 98 4.58 -9.72 6.11
C LEU A 98 4.87 -9.35 7.57
N ALA A 99 3.93 -9.58 8.49
CA ALA A 99 4.17 -9.35 9.92
C ALA A 99 5.32 -10.21 10.46
N GLN A 100 5.41 -11.49 10.07
CA GLN A 100 6.53 -12.35 10.43
C GLN A 100 7.87 -11.84 9.87
N THR A 101 7.86 -11.20 8.71
CA THR A 101 9.06 -10.57 8.14
C THR A 101 9.56 -9.45 9.04
N TYR A 102 8.65 -8.64 9.59
CA TYR A 102 8.99 -7.58 10.54
C TYR A 102 9.52 -8.14 11.87
N GLU A 103 8.86 -9.18 12.39
CA GLU A 103 9.26 -9.84 13.64
C GLU A 103 10.65 -10.47 13.56
N LYS A 104 11.02 -11.04 12.40
CA LYS A 104 12.37 -11.58 12.16
C LYS A 104 13.45 -10.50 12.24
N ALA A 105 13.11 -9.24 11.99
CA ALA A 105 13.99 -8.09 12.16
C ALA A 105 13.92 -7.48 13.58
N GLY A 106 13.15 -8.09 14.50
CA GLY A 106 12.95 -7.61 15.87
C GLY A 106 11.96 -6.45 15.99
N LEU A 107 11.10 -6.24 14.99
CA LEU A 107 10.08 -5.20 14.99
C LEU A 107 8.70 -5.83 15.22
N HIS A 108 7.91 -5.22 16.11
CA HIS A 108 6.57 -5.67 16.44
C HIS A 108 5.55 -4.62 16.02
N MET A 109 4.42 -5.08 15.49
CA MET A 109 3.34 -4.21 15.04
C MET A 109 2.68 -3.47 16.20
N GLY A 110 2.37 -2.19 15.99
CA GLY A 110 1.50 -1.43 16.88
C GLY A 110 0.06 -1.97 16.87
N PRO A 111 -0.74 -1.71 17.92
CA PRO A 111 -2.07 -2.29 18.07
C PRO A 111 -3.11 -1.83 17.03
N ASN A 112 -2.84 -0.73 16.32
CA ASN A 112 -3.79 -0.11 15.37
C ASN A 112 -3.22 0.01 13.96
N GLU A 113 -2.15 -0.71 13.64
CA GLU A 113 -1.49 -0.64 12.33
C GLU A 113 -1.59 -1.97 11.60
N LEU A 114 -1.79 -1.90 10.29
CA LEU A 114 -1.76 -3.07 9.42
C LEU A 114 -0.38 -3.17 8.77
N PRO A 115 0.18 -4.39 8.63
CA PRO A 115 1.53 -4.57 8.12
C PRO A 115 1.67 -4.13 6.66
N ASP A 116 0.59 -4.17 5.88
CA ASP A 116 0.58 -3.81 4.46
C ASP A 116 0.36 -2.33 4.17
N HIS A 117 0.20 -1.48 5.20
CA HIS A 117 0.09 -0.04 4.99
C HIS A 117 1.45 0.54 4.57
N LEU A 118 1.51 1.28 3.46
CA LEU A 118 2.77 1.75 2.87
C LEU A 118 3.66 2.53 3.86
N CYS A 119 3.09 3.33 4.78
CA CYS A 119 3.89 4.01 5.79
C CYS A 119 4.64 3.03 6.71
N VAL A 120 4.00 1.93 7.12
CA VAL A 120 4.62 0.88 7.95
C VAL A 120 5.70 0.15 7.16
N VAL A 121 5.41 -0.18 5.90
CA VAL A 121 6.37 -0.79 4.97
C VAL A 121 7.64 0.07 4.83
N LEU A 122 7.48 1.38 4.67
CA LEU A 122 8.59 2.33 4.56
C LEU A 122 9.34 2.51 5.88
N GLU A 123 8.64 2.51 7.01
CA GLU A 123 9.28 2.53 8.33
C GLU A 123 10.15 1.30 8.53
N PHE A 124 9.62 0.10 8.26
CA PHE A 124 10.40 -1.14 8.26
C PHE A 124 11.60 -1.03 7.31
N ALA A 125 11.39 -0.64 6.05
CA ALA A 125 12.47 -0.53 5.06
C ALA A 125 13.58 0.43 5.52
N SER A 126 13.24 1.52 6.22
CA SER A 126 14.22 2.48 6.75
C SER A 126 15.18 1.88 7.79
N THR A 127 14.76 0.80 8.47
CA THR A 127 15.60 0.10 9.45
C THR A 127 16.57 -0.91 8.80
N GLN A 128 16.32 -1.26 7.54
CA GLN A 128 17.12 -2.24 6.81
C GLN A 128 18.36 -1.60 6.16
N PRO A 129 19.42 -2.37 5.90
CA PRO A 129 20.51 -1.92 5.03
C PRO A 129 19.97 -1.48 3.67
N SER A 130 20.48 -0.37 3.12
CA SER A 130 19.90 0.28 1.92
C SER A 130 19.66 -0.67 0.75
N LYS A 131 20.57 -1.63 0.51
CA LYS A 131 20.41 -2.63 -0.55
C LYS A 131 19.19 -3.53 -0.31
N LEU A 132 19.03 -4.06 0.91
CA LEU A 132 17.90 -4.90 1.27
C LEU A 132 16.59 -4.09 1.27
N ALA A 133 16.63 -2.82 1.69
CA ALA A 133 15.48 -1.92 1.60
C ALA A 133 15.02 -1.74 0.15
N ALA A 134 15.95 -1.54 -0.80
CA ALA A 134 15.61 -1.43 -2.22
C ALA A 134 15.06 -2.74 -2.80
N GLU A 135 15.67 -3.88 -2.47
CA GLU A 135 15.19 -5.19 -2.91
C GLU A 135 13.77 -5.47 -2.40
N PHE A 136 13.54 -5.25 -1.10
CA PHE A 136 12.24 -5.42 -0.45
C PHE A 136 11.15 -4.51 -1.07
N LEU A 137 11.44 -3.21 -1.26
CA LEU A 137 10.49 -2.31 -1.92
C LEU A 137 10.30 -2.64 -3.40
N GLY A 138 11.31 -3.24 -4.04
CA GLY A 138 11.24 -3.72 -5.41
C GLY A 138 10.23 -4.85 -5.60
N GLU A 139 10.01 -5.70 -4.60
CA GLU A 139 8.94 -6.73 -4.63
C GLU A 139 7.54 -6.10 -4.79
N MET A 140 7.39 -4.84 -4.39
CA MET A 140 6.14 -4.08 -4.41
C MET A 140 6.06 -3.10 -5.61
N GLU A 141 7.02 -3.14 -6.55
CA GLU A 141 7.13 -2.21 -7.69
C GLU A 141 5.81 -2.08 -8.46
N HIS A 142 5.19 -3.22 -8.80
CA HIS A 142 3.98 -3.24 -9.61
C HIS A 142 2.80 -2.53 -8.92
N ILE A 143 2.68 -2.68 -7.60
CA ILE A 143 1.64 -2.02 -6.78
C ILE A 143 1.94 -0.52 -6.71
N LEU A 144 3.18 -0.15 -6.36
CA LEU A 144 3.61 1.24 -6.27
C LEU A 144 3.45 1.97 -7.62
N THR A 145 3.73 1.30 -8.73
CA THR A 145 3.56 1.85 -10.08
C THR A 145 2.09 2.04 -10.45
N SER A 146 1.21 1.13 -10.01
CA SER A 146 -0.24 1.28 -10.15
C SER A 146 -0.74 2.51 -9.38
N ILE A 147 -0.38 2.63 -8.09
CA ILE A 147 -0.74 3.77 -7.23
C ILE A 147 -0.20 5.08 -7.85
N PHE A 148 1.06 5.09 -8.27
CA PHE A 148 1.68 6.26 -8.92
C PHE A 148 0.89 6.70 -10.16
N SER A 149 0.53 5.74 -11.01
CA SER A 149 -0.20 6.02 -12.25
C SER A 149 -1.62 6.54 -11.97
N ALA A 150 -2.29 5.99 -10.95
CA ALA A 150 -3.59 6.47 -10.51
C ALA A 150 -3.53 7.88 -9.93
N LEU A 151 -2.50 8.19 -9.12
CA LEU A 151 -2.27 9.54 -8.58
C LEU A 151 -1.98 10.55 -9.69
N LEU A 152 -1.17 10.18 -10.69
CA LEU A 152 -0.93 11.04 -11.86
C LEU A 152 -2.21 11.33 -12.64
N LYS A 153 -3.06 10.32 -12.86
CA LYS A 153 -4.35 10.50 -13.55
C LYS A 153 -5.29 11.44 -12.79
N ARG A 154 -5.20 11.45 -11.46
CA ARG A 154 -5.94 12.36 -10.56
C ARG A 154 -5.24 13.71 -10.36
N GLU A 155 -4.12 13.95 -11.03
CA GLU A 155 -3.28 15.16 -10.87
C GLU A 155 -2.88 15.42 -9.40
N SER A 156 -2.73 14.35 -8.62
CA SER A 156 -2.45 14.46 -7.19
C SER A 156 -0.95 14.68 -6.93
N PRO A 157 -0.56 15.69 -6.12
CA PRO A 157 0.84 15.97 -5.85
C PRO A 157 1.51 14.86 -5.00
N TYR A 158 0.71 13.97 -4.38
CA TYR A 158 1.21 12.76 -3.72
C TYR A 158 1.91 11.78 -4.69
N ALA A 159 1.71 11.90 -6.01
CA ALA A 159 2.43 11.10 -7.00
C ALA A 159 3.95 11.24 -6.84
N ALA A 160 4.44 12.42 -6.44
CA ALA A 160 5.87 12.65 -6.20
C ALA A 160 6.42 11.80 -5.04
N LEU A 161 5.62 11.54 -4.01
CA LEU A 161 6.05 10.69 -2.89
C LEU A 161 6.22 9.24 -3.32
N ILE A 162 5.25 8.69 -4.05
CA ILE A 162 5.31 7.30 -4.54
C ILE A 162 6.45 7.13 -5.55
N ALA A 163 6.66 8.12 -6.42
CA ALA A 163 7.76 8.10 -7.35
C ALA A 163 9.13 8.15 -6.66
N ALA A 164 9.27 8.91 -5.57
CA ALA A 164 10.49 8.89 -4.76
C ALA A 164 10.74 7.50 -4.13
N VAL A 165 9.69 6.80 -3.69
CA VAL A 165 9.80 5.41 -3.20
C VAL A 165 10.27 4.47 -4.30
N LEU A 166 9.70 4.55 -5.50
CA LEU A 166 10.13 3.76 -6.67
C LEU A 166 11.60 4.02 -7.02
N GLU A 167 12.03 5.28 -7.02
CA GLU A 167 13.43 5.65 -7.28
C GLU A 167 14.39 5.08 -6.21
N LEU A 168 13.98 5.11 -4.93
CA LEU A 168 14.74 4.51 -3.83
C LEU A 168 14.77 2.97 -3.88
N ALA A 169 13.75 2.35 -4.47
CA ALA A 169 13.71 0.92 -4.80
C ALA A 169 14.57 0.55 -6.03
N GLY A 170 15.22 1.54 -6.66
CA GLY A 170 16.04 1.34 -7.86
C GLY A 170 15.22 1.18 -9.15
N GLN A 171 13.93 1.49 -9.12
CA GLN A 171 13.00 1.33 -10.24
C GLN A 171 12.95 2.59 -11.09
N LYS A 172 12.59 2.42 -12.37
CA LYS A 172 12.32 3.55 -13.26
C LYS A 172 10.88 3.99 -13.06
N VAL A 173 10.68 5.27 -12.80
CA VAL A 173 9.33 5.85 -12.67
C VAL A 173 8.73 6.01 -14.05
N GLN A 174 7.73 5.19 -14.37
CA GLN A 174 6.97 5.26 -15.60
C GLN A 174 5.51 4.96 -15.32
N ALA A 175 4.61 5.79 -15.85
CA ALA A 175 3.17 5.56 -15.73
C ALA A 175 2.75 4.35 -16.59
N VAL A 176 1.83 3.55 -16.04
CA VAL A 176 1.18 2.42 -16.72
C VAL A 176 -0.32 2.69 -16.88
N PRO A 177 -1.01 2.03 -17.83
CA PRO A 177 -2.46 2.16 -17.95
C PRO A 177 -3.16 1.75 -16.65
N VAL A 178 -3.98 2.66 -16.11
CA VAL A 178 -4.74 2.44 -14.87
C VAL A 178 -6.09 1.82 -15.23
N VAL A 179 -6.41 0.67 -14.64
CA VAL A 179 -7.78 0.13 -14.66
C VAL A 179 -8.65 1.05 -13.80
N ALA A 180 -9.72 1.59 -14.36
CA ALA A 180 -10.62 2.46 -13.60
C ALA A 180 -11.29 1.64 -12.49
N ASP A 181 -11.30 2.18 -11.27
CA ASP A 181 -12.14 1.64 -10.20
C ASP A 181 -13.62 1.70 -10.63
N GLU A 182 -14.38 0.70 -10.22
CA GLU A 182 -15.84 0.77 -10.21
C GLU A 182 -16.27 1.94 -9.34
N SER A 183 -17.31 2.68 -9.77
CA SER A 183 -17.77 3.81 -8.97
C SER A 183 -18.33 3.32 -7.64
N VAL A 184 -18.32 4.18 -6.61
CA VAL A 184 -18.90 3.82 -5.29
C VAL A 184 -20.36 3.41 -5.45
N ASP A 185 -21.10 4.07 -6.33
CA ASP A 185 -22.50 3.73 -6.60
C ASP A 185 -22.63 2.36 -7.29
N ASP A 186 -21.73 2.00 -8.20
CA ASP A 186 -21.71 0.69 -8.86
C ASP A 186 -21.33 -0.43 -7.88
N ALA A 187 -20.35 -0.19 -7.00
CA ALA A 187 -19.90 -1.15 -6.00
C ALA A 187 -20.95 -1.41 -4.90
N TRP A 188 -21.78 -0.41 -4.61
CA TRP A 188 -22.88 -0.50 -3.64
C TRP A 188 -24.23 -0.87 -4.29
N ALA A 189 -24.24 -1.12 -5.60
CA ALA A 189 -25.43 -1.62 -6.27
C ALA A 189 -25.78 -3.02 -5.76
N GLU A 190 -26.95 -3.17 -5.14
CA GLU A 190 -27.41 -4.48 -4.70
C GLU A 190 -27.58 -5.40 -5.92
N PRO A 191 -26.96 -6.59 -5.93
CA PRO A 191 -27.17 -7.54 -7.01
C PRO A 191 -28.64 -7.96 -7.06
N ALA A 192 -29.15 -8.15 -8.28
CA ALA A 192 -30.54 -8.56 -8.48
C ALA A 192 -30.86 -9.85 -7.69
N VAL A 193 -31.85 -9.76 -6.79
CA VAL A 193 -32.20 -10.74 -5.75
C VAL A 193 -32.42 -12.17 -6.26
N PHE A 194 -32.61 -12.38 -7.57
CA PHE A 194 -32.95 -13.68 -8.17
C PHE A 194 -32.10 -14.12 -9.37
N ASP A 195 -30.98 -13.46 -9.70
CA ASP A 195 -30.19 -13.84 -10.90
C ASP A 195 -29.04 -14.83 -10.63
N GLY A 196 -28.94 -15.37 -9.41
CA GLY A 196 -27.97 -16.41 -9.07
C GLY A 196 -26.52 -15.90 -9.07
N CYS A 197 -25.92 -15.82 -7.88
CA CYS A 197 -24.51 -15.45 -7.73
C CYS A 197 -23.60 -16.34 -8.60
N SER A 198 -23.03 -15.77 -9.66
CA SER A 198 -21.79 -16.27 -10.24
C SER A 198 -20.63 -15.43 -9.69
N THR A 199 -20.37 -15.56 -8.40
CA THR A 199 -19.03 -15.28 -7.86
C THR A 199 -18.16 -16.48 -8.19
N LYS A 200 -16.89 -16.30 -8.57
CA LYS A 200 -15.92 -17.41 -8.75
C LYS A 200 -16.06 -18.41 -7.60
N GLY A 201 -16.59 -19.60 -7.89
CA GLY A 201 -16.83 -20.66 -6.90
C GLY A 201 -18.30 -20.98 -6.58
N GLN A 202 -19.28 -20.29 -7.16
CA GLN A 202 -20.69 -20.70 -7.13
C GLN A 202 -21.26 -20.70 -8.55
N GLY A 203 -21.81 -21.84 -8.98
CA GLY A 203 -22.40 -21.98 -10.31
C GLY A 203 -23.89 -21.66 -10.33
N LYS A 204 -24.39 -21.35 -11.53
CA LYS A 204 -25.80 -21.01 -11.75
C LYS A 204 -26.70 -22.23 -11.51
N PRO A 205 -27.97 -22.03 -11.13
CA PRO A 205 -28.95 -23.11 -11.13
C PRO A 205 -29.04 -23.73 -12.54
N GLY A 206 -28.63 -25.00 -12.66
CA GLY A 206 -28.59 -25.74 -13.94
C GLY A 206 -27.19 -26.09 -14.45
N ASP A 207 -26.13 -25.48 -13.89
CA ASP A 207 -24.76 -25.85 -14.23
C ASP A 207 -24.31 -27.08 -13.42
N PRO A 208 -23.74 -28.12 -14.07
CA PRO A 208 -23.27 -29.31 -13.38
C PRO A 208 -22.11 -28.97 -12.42
N GLN A 209 -22.32 -29.22 -11.12
CA GLN A 209 -21.30 -29.03 -10.08
C GLN A 209 -20.48 -30.33 -9.91
N PRO A 210 -19.15 -30.32 -10.12
CA PRO A 210 -18.32 -31.48 -9.85
C PRO A 210 -18.22 -31.73 -8.34
N ILE A 211 -18.68 -32.90 -7.89
CA ILE A 211 -18.59 -33.33 -6.49
C ILE A 211 -17.22 -33.97 -6.24
N HIS A 212 -16.44 -33.39 -5.34
CA HIS A 212 -15.19 -33.98 -4.84
C HIS A 212 -15.47 -34.89 -3.64
N PHE A 213 -15.32 -36.19 -3.82
CA PHE A 213 -15.41 -37.16 -2.72
C PHE A 213 -14.07 -37.21 -1.96
N VAL A 214 -14.10 -36.90 -0.67
CA VAL A 214 -12.96 -37.07 0.23
C VAL A 214 -13.18 -38.33 1.07
N ARG A 215 -12.24 -39.28 1.03
CA ARG A 215 -12.29 -40.48 1.90
C ARG A 215 -12.06 -40.05 3.35
N LYS A 216 -12.97 -40.45 4.24
CA LYS A 216 -12.80 -40.29 5.70
C LYS A 216 -11.55 -41.07 6.12
N ALA A 217 -10.53 -40.39 6.63
CA ALA A 217 -9.40 -41.07 7.27
C ALA A 217 -9.94 -41.80 8.51
N ASN A 218 -9.72 -43.11 8.56
CA ASN A 218 -10.13 -43.95 9.69
C ASN A 218 -9.52 -43.41 10.99
N ALA A 219 -10.36 -43.22 12.01
CA ALA A 219 -9.90 -43.07 13.38
C ALA A 219 -9.09 -44.33 13.75
N GLN A 220 -7.77 -44.18 13.85
CA GLN A 220 -6.92 -45.21 14.42
C GLN A 220 -7.25 -45.36 15.91
N GLN A 221 -7.87 -46.51 16.21
CA GLN A 221 -7.52 -47.42 17.30
C GLN A 221 -6.95 -46.80 18.59
N GLY A 222 -7.83 -46.73 19.60
CA GLY A 222 -7.67 -47.42 20.88
C GLY A 222 -6.31 -47.36 21.59
N ALA A 223 -6.29 -46.65 22.71
CA ALA A 223 -5.29 -46.81 23.75
C ALA A 223 -5.32 -48.22 24.38
N SER A 224 -4.15 -48.82 24.59
CA SER A 224 -3.72 -49.75 25.67
C SER A 224 -2.36 -50.33 25.23
N VAL A 225 -1.29 -50.41 26.04
CA VAL A 225 -1.07 -50.42 27.50
C VAL A 225 0.14 -49.55 27.82
#